data_AF-A0A8S4H0M3-F1
#
_entry.id   AF-A0A8S4H0M3-F1
#
_cell.length_a   1.000
_cell.length_b   1.000
_cell.length_c   1.000
_cell.angle_alpha   90.00
_cell.angle_beta   90.00
_cell.angle_gamma   90.00
#
_symmetry.space_group_name_H-M   'P 1'
#
loop_
_entity.id
_entity.type
_entity.pdbx_description
1 polymer ?
#
loop_
_entity_poly.entity_id
_entity_poly.type
_entity_poly.pdbx_seq_one_letter_code
_entity_poly.pdbx_strand_id
1 'polypeptide(L)'
;MGSLSREGATDGDEMPPAPDPVALKMFTSPGKPLVTVEEYFRKYIERENDRRRRQRTVIQPDTPAARRSAIMSEYFLKWGKLLYWCRRCYLLPACCCCARMRSVPPPPGLRVVVWMHEREYGRGTNTGCVLLLTLGEEYCRVLLRGVGEHDEVIEEVWNGRFDGEAATVGVLWPGGGVSPDEFKRIADVRSGGRAVLVALDATWGQARKLAGAVPSHVTKVSLTPEKAGVIGEGGEVVRSLLAPARQYKGSLADTGRICTAEAVAYALAEMYAAPDAGGACCPDVGATTRDAILENVRGKVDMVCAQSNRAAAHGTDWAEPRNQQWSREAKQVRAAGGEYSFGPGTDRPPEEIWEALVGPGGECQLEADPYAEKRMKVRETNRAEAERRKQERSKRP
;
A
#
# COMPACT_ATOMS: atom_id res chain seq x y z
N MET A 1 -56.48 2.10 -11.75
CA MET A 1 -55.84 2.17 -13.09
C MET A 1 -54.95 3.41 -13.09
N GLY A 2 -53.64 3.23 -13.15
CA GLY A 2 -52.66 4.30 -13.17
C GLY A 2 -51.28 3.69 -13.41
N SER A 3 -50.85 3.66 -14.67
CA SER A 3 -49.56 3.12 -15.09
C SER A 3 -48.47 4.14 -14.79
N LEU A 4 -47.46 3.76 -14.00
CA LEU A 4 -46.21 4.50 -13.89
C LEU A 4 -45.20 3.89 -14.87
N SER A 5 -44.94 4.63 -15.93
CA SER A 5 -43.87 4.42 -16.90
C SER A 5 -42.51 4.62 -16.22
N ARG A 6 -41.62 3.64 -16.35
CA ARG A 6 -40.19 3.75 -16.06
C ARG A 6 -39.51 4.39 -17.27
N GLU A 7 -39.07 5.64 -17.14
CA GLU A 7 -38.08 6.22 -18.04
C GLU A 7 -36.68 5.88 -17.54
N GLY A 8 -35.86 5.34 -18.45
CA GLY A 8 -34.50 4.92 -18.18
C GLY A 8 -33.53 6.09 -18.17
N ALA A 9 -32.75 6.19 -17.09
CA ALA A 9 -31.55 6.99 -17.07
C ALA A 9 -30.43 6.20 -17.77
N THR A 10 -29.93 6.72 -18.89
CA THR A 10 -28.65 6.33 -19.46
C THR A 10 -27.57 7.18 -18.81
N ASP A 11 -26.79 6.60 -17.89
CA ASP A 11 -25.58 7.22 -17.38
C ASP A 11 -24.57 7.36 -18.52
N GLY A 12 -24.44 8.58 -19.04
CA GLY A 12 -23.34 8.96 -19.91
C GLY A 12 -22.07 9.05 -19.08
N ASP A 13 -21.16 8.09 -19.26
CA ASP A 13 -19.77 8.16 -18.77
C ASP A 13 -19.06 9.38 -19.41
N GLU A 14 -19.15 10.56 -18.77
CA GLU A 14 -18.36 11.72 -19.15
C GLU A 14 -16.86 11.42 -18.93
N MET A 15 -16.08 11.67 -19.97
CA MET A 15 -14.64 11.45 -19.97
C MET A 15 -13.95 12.52 -19.11
N PRO A 16 -13.07 12.16 -18.16
CA PRO A 16 -12.41 13.16 -17.33
C PRO A 16 -11.53 14.09 -18.17
N PRO A 17 -11.38 15.38 -17.78
CA PRO A 17 -10.58 16.35 -18.53
C PRO A 17 -9.11 15.94 -18.60
N ALA A 18 -8.44 16.30 -19.71
CA ALA A 18 -7.03 16.03 -19.91
C ALA A 18 -6.17 16.86 -18.93
N PRO A 19 -5.21 16.26 -18.20
CA PRO A 19 -4.39 16.98 -17.24
C PRO A 19 -3.23 17.77 -17.89
N ASP A 20 -2.68 18.72 -17.12
CA ASP A 20 -1.63 19.66 -17.49
C ASP A 20 -0.36 18.97 -18.08
N PRO A 21 0.12 19.39 -19.27
CA PRO A 21 1.29 18.83 -19.95
C PRO A 21 2.63 18.93 -19.19
N VAL A 22 2.73 19.74 -18.12
CA VAL A 22 3.98 19.92 -17.35
C VAL A 22 4.35 18.70 -16.48
N ALA A 23 3.39 17.81 -16.18
CA ALA A 23 3.60 16.65 -15.29
C ALA A 23 4.42 15.48 -15.90
N LEU A 24 4.84 15.56 -17.16
CA LEU A 24 5.21 14.37 -17.96
C LEU A 24 6.69 13.91 -17.93
N LYS A 25 7.58 14.53 -17.14
CA LYS A 25 9.02 14.19 -17.19
C LYS A 25 9.45 12.88 -16.48
N MET A 26 8.55 12.07 -15.95
CA MET A 26 8.92 10.98 -15.00
C MET A 26 8.79 9.53 -15.49
N PHE A 27 8.40 9.25 -16.73
CA PHE A 27 8.06 7.88 -17.16
C PHE A 27 8.62 7.45 -18.52
N THR A 28 9.92 7.57 -18.76
CA THR A 28 10.55 6.92 -19.92
C THR A 28 11.57 5.87 -19.48
N SER A 29 11.46 4.68 -20.07
CA SER A 29 12.58 3.75 -20.14
C SER A 29 13.64 4.35 -21.07
N PRO A 30 14.95 4.20 -20.79
CA PRO A 30 15.99 4.75 -21.65
C PRO A 30 15.87 4.20 -23.08
N GLY A 31 15.82 5.09 -24.08
CA GLY A 31 16.01 4.72 -25.50
C GLY A 31 14.77 4.64 -26.41
N LYS A 32 13.57 5.02 -25.95
CA LYS A 32 12.45 5.29 -26.87
C LYS A 32 12.17 6.80 -26.90
N PRO A 33 12.23 7.48 -28.07
CA PRO A 33 11.91 8.90 -28.15
C PRO A 33 10.50 9.15 -27.64
N LEU A 34 10.29 10.31 -27.02
CA LEU A 34 8.99 10.73 -26.50
C LEU A 34 7.97 10.76 -27.64
N VAL A 35 7.14 9.73 -27.63
CA VAL A 35 5.72 9.77 -27.97
C VAL A 35 5.16 11.14 -27.58
N THR A 36 4.51 11.89 -28.49
CA THR A 36 3.95 13.22 -28.18
C THR A 36 3.01 13.15 -26.97
N VAL A 37 2.70 14.29 -26.33
CA VAL A 37 1.77 14.34 -25.20
C VAL A 37 0.44 13.67 -25.56
N GLU A 38 -0.06 13.93 -26.78
CA GLU A 38 -1.29 13.35 -27.31
C GLU A 38 -1.20 11.83 -27.45
N GLU A 39 -0.09 11.30 -27.98
CA GLU A 39 0.08 9.85 -28.12
C GLU A 39 0.29 9.18 -26.75
N TYR A 40 0.89 9.87 -25.76
CA TYR A 40 0.96 9.38 -24.38
C TYR A 40 -0.44 9.22 -23.78
N PHE A 41 -1.28 10.26 -23.88
CA PHE A 41 -2.64 10.21 -23.36
C PHE A 41 -3.49 9.19 -24.10
N ARG A 42 -3.34 9.07 -25.43
CA ARG A 42 -3.99 8.02 -26.22
C ARG A 42 -3.65 6.62 -25.71
N LYS A 43 -2.36 6.32 -25.49
CA LYS A 43 -1.90 5.04 -24.94
C LYS A 43 -2.37 4.82 -23.50
N TYR A 44 -2.43 5.88 -22.70
CA TYR A 44 -2.98 5.82 -21.35
C TYR A 44 -4.45 5.43 -21.36
N ILE A 45 -5.27 6.10 -22.18
CA ILE A 45 -6.71 5.82 -22.34
C ILE A 45 -6.90 4.39 -22.87
N GLU A 46 -6.15 3.98 -23.89
CA GLU A 46 -6.22 2.62 -24.43
C GLU A 46 -5.91 1.57 -23.36
N ARG A 47 -4.85 1.79 -22.57
CA ARG A 47 -4.47 0.91 -21.46
C ARG A 47 -5.55 0.83 -20.40
N GLU A 48 -6.17 1.94 -20.07
CA GLU A 48 -7.22 2.02 -19.05
C GLU A 48 -8.52 1.35 -19.51
N ASN A 49 -8.89 1.53 -20.78
CA ASN A 49 -10.03 0.83 -21.39
C ASN A 49 -9.80 -0.67 -21.47
N ASP A 50 -8.61 -1.11 -21.89
CA ASP A 50 -8.23 -2.53 -21.91
C ASP A 50 -8.23 -3.12 -20.49
N ARG A 51 -7.74 -2.34 -19.50
CA ARG A 51 -7.78 -2.71 -18.09
C ARG A 51 -9.22 -2.95 -17.63
N ARG A 52 -10.12 -1.98 -17.82
CA ARG A 52 -11.53 -2.07 -17.42
C ARG A 52 -12.22 -3.24 -18.10
N ARG A 53 -12.02 -3.43 -19.41
CA ARG A 53 -12.60 -4.54 -20.18
C ARG A 53 -12.18 -5.89 -19.60
N ARG A 54 -10.88 -6.11 -19.45
CA ARG A 54 -10.33 -7.36 -18.91
C ARG A 54 -10.70 -7.55 -17.44
N GLN A 55 -10.81 -6.45 -16.69
CA GLN A 55 -11.29 -6.36 -15.31
C GLN A 55 -12.68 -6.92 -15.11
N ARG A 56 -13.61 -6.57 -15.99
CA ARG A 56 -14.96 -7.12 -15.94
C ARG A 56 -14.97 -8.64 -16.06
N THR A 57 -14.10 -9.22 -16.90
CA THR A 57 -14.02 -10.67 -17.08
C THR A 57 -13.42 -11.37 -15.86
N VAL A 58 -12.25 -10.95 -15.36
CA VAL A 58 -11.58 -11.70 -14.27
C VAL A 58 -12.32 -11.62 -12.93
N ILE A 59 -13.11 -10.56 -12.71
CA ILE A 59 -13.91 -10.41 -11.48
C ILE A 59 -15.14 -11.33 -11.49
N GLN A 60 -15.61 -11.81 -12.65
CA GLN A 60 -16.76 -12.71 -12.64
C GLN A 60 -16.42 -14.02 -11.90
N PRO A 61 -17.28 -14.45 -10.95
CA PRO A 61 -17.02 -15.63 -10.13
C PRO A 61 -16.99 -16.93 -10.96
N ASP A 62 -17.69 -16.95 -12.09
CA ASP A 62 -17.76 -18.06 -13.04
C ASP A 62 -16.54 -18.16 -13.97
N THR A 63 -15.66 -17.15 -14.00
CA THR A 63 -14.53 -17.15 -14.93
C THR A 63 -13.48 -18.19 -14.51
N PRO A 64 -13.18 -19.19 -15.37
CA PRO A 64 -12.22 -20.23 -15.04
C PRO A 64 -10.85 -19.67 -14.64
N ALA A 65 -10.18 -20.30 -13.68
CA ALA A 65 -8.88 -19.84 -13.17
C ALA A 65 -7.81 -19.70 -14.28
N ALA A 66 -7.77 -20.67 -15.22
CA ALA A 66 -6.87 -20.62 -16.37
C ALA A 66 -7.12 -19.38 -17.25
N ARG A 67 -8.39 -19.04 -17.49
CA ARG A 67 -8.76 -17.85 -18.26
C ARG A 67 -8.38 -16.55 -17.55
N ARG A 68 -8.55 -16.50 -16.22
CA ARG A 68 -8.09 -15.35 -15.40
C ARG A 68 -6.58 -15.16 -15.53
N SER A 69 -5.81 -16.24 -15.43
CA SER A 69 -4.35 -16.24 -15.59
C SER A 69 -3.91 -15.74 -16.97
N ALA A 70 -4.52 -16.27 -18.04
CA ALA A 70 -4.24 -15.85 -19.42
C ALA A 70 -4.51 -14.36 -19.64
N ILE A 71 -5.68 -13.86 -19.18
CA ILE A 71 -6.05 -12.45 -19.31
C ILE A 71 -5.06 -11.53 -18.58
N MET A 72 -4.59 -11.92 -17.40
CA MET A 72 -3.58 -11.18 -16.64
C MET A 72 -2.22 -11.17 -17.35
N SER A 73 -1.79 -12.32 -17.88
CA SER A 73 -0.53 -12.46 -18.61
C SER A 73 -0.52 -11.66 -19.91
N GLU A 74 -1.60 -11.74 -20.69
CA GLU A 74 -1.77 -10.94 -21.92
C GLU A 74 -1.69 -9.43 -21.63
N TYR A 75 -2.36 -8.97 -20.57
CA TYR A 75 -2.31 -7.57 -20.18
C TYR A 75 -0.91 -7.14 -19.74
N PHE A 76 -0.23 -7.99 -18.96
CA PHE A 76 1.15 -7.74 -18.54
C PHE A 76 2.12 -7.69 -19.73
N LEU A 77 2.00 -8.62 -20.68
CA LEU A 77 2.82 -8.64 -21.90
C LEU A 77 2.55 -7.40 -22.77
N LYS A 78 1.30 -6.98 -22.91
CA LYS A 78 0.94 -5.80 -23.69
C LYS A 78 1.42 -4.49 -23.06
N TRP A 79 1.23 -4.33 -21.75
CA TRP A 79 1.39 -3.02 -21.08
C TRP A 79 2.57 -2.92 -20.11
N GLY A 80 3.22 -4.05 -19.77
CA GLY A 80 4.24 -4.11 -18.72
C GLY A 80 3.68 -3.77 -17.34
N LYS A 81 2.38 -3.96 -17.12
CA LYS A 81 1.66 -3.60 -15.89
C LYS A 81 0.77 -4.75 -15.45
N LEU A 82 0.56 -4.89 -14.14
CA LEU A 82 -0.40 -5.86 -13.61
C LEU A 82 -1.81 -5.33 -13.83
N LEU A 83 -2.70 -6.23 -14.24
CA LEU A 83 -4.07 -5.90 -14.59
C LEU A 83 -4.92 -5.48 -13.38
N TYR A 84 -4.59 -6.02 -12.20
CA TYR A 84 -5.32 -5.75 -10.97
C TYR A 84 -4.41 -5.36 -9.83
N TRP A 85 -4.72 -4.23 -9.21
CA TRP A 85 -4.50 -4.02 -7.79
C TRP A 85 -5.81 -3.53 -7.18
N CYS A 86 -6.10 -3.97 -5.96
CA CYS A 86 -7.19 -3.43 -5.16
C CYS A 86 -6.98 -1.92 -5.00
N ARG A 87 -7.98 -1.10 -5.35
CA ARG A 87 -7.88 0.37 -5.24
C ARG A 87 -7.77 0.87 -3.81
N ARG A 88 -8.14 0.03 -2.83
CA ARG A 88 -8.09 0.38 -1.40
C ARG A 88 -6.75 -0.05 -0.77
N CYS A 89 -6.37 -1.33 -0.84
CA CYS A 89 -5.13 -1.81 -0.20
C CYS A 89 -3.90 -1.88 -1.12
N TYR A 90 -4.05 -1.65 -2.42
CA TYR A 90 -2.99 -1.69 -3.44
C TYR A 90 -2.30 -3.05 -3.64
N LEU A 91 -2.95 -4.14 -3.26
CA LEU A 91 -2.46 -5.51 -3.46
C LEU A 91 -3.17 -6.19 -4.62
N LEU A 92 -2.56 -7.23 -5.19
CA LEU A 92 -3.20 -8.12 -6.16
C LEU A 92 -4.50 -8.70 -5.57
N PRO A 93 -5.51 -9.05 -6.38
CA PRO A 93 -6.79 -9.59 -5.89
C PRO A 93 -6.64 -10.78 -4.95
N ALA A 94 -5.77 -11.75 -5.31
CA ALA A 94 -5.48 -12.91 -4.48
C ALA A 94 -4.81 -12.55 -3.13
N CYS A 95 -4.24 -11.35 -3.03
CA CYS A 95 -3.61 -10.83 -1.83
C CYS A 95 -4.39 -9.68 -1.19
N CYS A 96 -5.60 -9.37 -1.66
CA CYS A 96 -6.42 -8.30 -1.11
C CYS A 96 -6.76 -8.61 0.36
N CYS A 97 -6.49 -7.66 1.25
CA CYS A 97 -6.78 -7.80 2.69
C CYS A 97 -7.91 -6.88 3.18
N CYS A 98 -8.58 -6.13 2.30
CA CYS A 98 -9.55 -5.11 2.73
C CYS A 98 -10.70 -5.68 3.57
N ALA A 99 -11.22 -6.86 3.22
CA ALA A 99 -12.31 -7.49 3.95
C ALA A 99 -11.88 -8.10 5.30
N ARG A 100 -10.57 -8.25 5.52
CA ARG A 100 -9.99 -8.77 6.78
C ARG A 100 -9.56 -7.64 7.72
N MET A 101 -9.45 -6.41 7.23
CA MET A 101 -9.03 -5.31 8.07
C MET A 101 -10.11 -4.96 9.07
N ARG A 102 -9.72 -4.85 10.33
CA ARG A 102 -10.58 -4.37 11.40
C ARG A 102 -10.88 -2.89 11.19
N SER A 103 -12.15 -2.51 11.21
CA SER A 103 -12.56 -1.11 11.21
C SER A 103 -12.89 -0.67 12.62
N VAL A 104 -12.35 0.48 13.03
CA VAL A 104 -12.61 1.11 14.33
C VAL A 104 -12.70 2.63 14.13
N PRO A 105 -13.73 3.29 14.67
CA PRO A 105 -13.77 4.75 14.67
C PRO A 105 -12.64 5.29 15.56
N PRO A 106 -11.97 6.39 15.20
CA PRO A 106 -11.05 7.06 16.10
C PRO A 106 -11.81 7.77 17.23
N PRO A 107 -11.07 8.29 18.24
CA PRO A 107 -11.65 9.13 19.28
C PRO A 107 -12.49 10.31 18.72
N PRO A 108 -13.59 10.71 19.41
CA PRO A 108 -14.44 11.81 18.97
C PRO A 108 -13.67 13.11 18.74
N GLY A 109 -14.07 13.88 17.74
CA GLY A 109 -13.44 15.16 17.39
C GLY A 109 -12.13 15.04 16.61
N LEU A 110 -11.60 13.81 16.42
CA LEU A 110 -10.39 13.60 15.64
C LEU A 110 -10.68 13.30 14.17
N ARG A 111 -9.84 13.85 13.31
CA ARG A 111 -9.72 13.51 11.89
C ARG A 111 -8.27 13.23 11.54
N VAL A 112 -8.06 12.31 10.59
CA VAL A 112 -6.74 11.98 10.05
C VAL A 112 -6.70 12.32 8.57
N VAL A 113 -5.64 13.01 8.15
CA VAL A 113 -5.39 13.27 6.73
C VAL A 113 -4.06 12.64 6.36
N VAL A 114 -4.08 11.72 5.41
CA VAL A 114 -2.88 11.17 4.81
C VAL A 114 -2.55 12.01 3.58
N TRP A 115 -1.57 12.91 3.71
CA TRP A 115 -1.08 13.68 2.56
C TRP A 115 0.07 12.93 1.89
N MET A 116 -0.27 12.33 0.75
CA MET A 116 0.53 11.33 0.05
C MET A 116 1.28 11.94 -1.13
N HIS A 117 2.54 11.53 -1.32
CA HIS A 117 3.27 11.81 -2.55
C HIS A 117 2.78 10.91 -3.69
N GLU A 118 2.63 11.44 -4.91
CA GLU A 118 2.09 10.73 -6.08
C GLU A 118 2.82 9.43 -6.44
N ARG A 119 4.08 9.28 -6.04
CA ARG A 119 4.86 8.06 -6.29
C ARG A 119 4.60 6.93 -5.29
N GLU A 120 3.96 7.21 -4.15
CA GLU A 120 3.56 6.17 -3.20
C GLU A 120 2.15 5.63 -3.48
N TYR A 121 1.34 6.36 -4.24
CA TYR A 121 0.00 5.91 -4.61
C TYR A 121 0.04 4.59 -5.40
N GLY A 122 -0.82 3.65 -5.01
CA GLY A 122 -0.89 2.34 -5.65
C GLY A 122 0.23 1.37 -5.30
N ARG A 123 1.14 1.70 -4.37
CA ARG A 123 2.18 0.76 -3.92
C ARG A 123 1.65 -0.17 -2.83
N GLY A 124 1.86 -1.47 -2.99
CA GLY A 124 1.51 -2.46 -1.96
C GLY A 124 2.16 -2.17 -0.59
N THR A 125 3.36 -1.58 -0.57
CA THR A 125 4.07 -1.18 0.66
C THR A 125 3.60 0.14 1.28
N ASN A 126 2.66 0.86 0.64
CA ASN A 126 2.09 2.07 1.18
C ASN A 126 1.20 1.73 2.38
N THR A 127 1.46 2.31 3.55
CA THR A 127 0.66 2.04 4.75
C THR A 127 -0.36 3.14 5.04
N GLY A 128 -0.31 4.31 4.40
CA GLY A 128 -1.34 5.34 4.56
C GLY A 128 -2.75 4.84 4.21
N CYS A 129 -2.87 3.96 3.20
CA CYS A 129 -4.16 3.34 2.89
C CYS A 129 -4.71 2.40 3.98
N VAL A 130 -3.88 1.91 4.92
CA VAL A 130 -4.36 1.16 6.09
C VAL A 130 -5.18 2.07 7.00
N LEU A 131 -4.80 3.34 7.13
CA LEU A 131 -5.53 4.30 7.97
C LEU A 131 -6.93 4.54 7.44
N LEU A 132 -7.08 4.72 6.13
CA LEU A 132 -8.39 4.86 5.49
C LEU A 132 -9.28 3.63 5.72
N LEU A 133 -8.70 2.43 5.59
CA LEU A 133 -9.42 1.17 5.77
C LEU A 133 -9.79 0.89 7.23
N THR A 134 -8.95 1.33 8.17
CA THR A 134 -9.17 1.12 9.60
C THR A 134 -10.15 2.13 10.17
N LEU A 135 -9.93 3.42 9.90
CA LEU A 135 -10.68 4.52 10.48
C LEU A 135 -11.97 4.84 9.71
N GLY A 136 -12.06 4.46 8.43
CA GLY A 136 -13.19 4.80 7.56
C GLY A 136 -13.06 6.18 6.90
N GLU A 137 -13.81 6.38 5.81
CA GLU A 137 -13.78 7.61 4.98
C GLU A 137 -14.34 8.84 5.72
N GLU A 138 -15.20 8.62 6.70
CA GLU A 138 -15.75 9.67 7.57
C GLU A 138 -14.66 10.33 8.44
N TYR A 139 -13.66 9.55 8.87
CA TYR A 139 -12.66 10.00 9.84
C TYR A 139 -11.26 10.16 9.25
N CYS A 140 -11.00 9.54 8.09
CA CYS A 140 -9.72 9.56 7.44
C CYS A 140 -9.87 9.92 5.96
N ARG A 141 -9.05 10.87 5.48
CA ARG A 141 -8.93 11.20 4.06
C ARG A 141 -7.53 10.92 3.54
N VAL A 142 -7.44 10.49 2.29
CA VAL A 142 -6.17 10.34 1.58
C VAL A 142 -6.13 11.38 0.48
N LEU A 143 -5.21 12.33 0.61
CA LEU A 143 -5.02 13.43 -0.34
C LEU A 143 -3.72 13.19 -1.10
N LEU A 144 -3.75 13.34 -2.42
CA LEU A 144 -2.61 13.16 -3.30
C LEU A 144 -2.05 14.49 -3.73
N ARG A 145 -0.79 14.76 -3.42
CA ARG A 145 -0.12 16.00 -3.84
C ARG A 145 -0.11 16.14 -5.36
N GLY A 146 -0.45 17.34 -5.85
CA GLY A 146 -0.47 17.68 -7.27
C GLY A 146 -1.76 17.33 -7.98
N VAL A 147 -2.78 16.85 -7.25
CA VAL A 147 -4.15 16.72 -7.74
C VAL A 147 -4.90 17.95 -7.26
N GLY A 148 -5.44 18.76 -8.18
CA GLY A 148 -6.00 20.08 -7.87
C GLY A 148 -7.03 20.04 -6.75
N GLU A 149 -8.01 19.13 -6.83
CA GLU A 149 -9.06 18.99 -5.82
C GLU A 149 -8.51 18.58 -4.44
N HIS A 150 -7.42 17.80 -4.42
CA HIS A 150 -6.79 17.40 -3.16
C HIS A 150 -5.90 18.51 -2.58
N ASP A 151 -5.26 19.29 -3.45
CA ASP A 151 -4.42 20.41 -3.05
C ASP A 151 -5.28 21.56 -2.49
N GLU A 152 -6.49 21.77 -3.01
CA GLU A 152 -7.49 22.67 -2.43
C GLU A 152 -7.91 22.22 -1.02
N VAL A 153 -8.24 20.93 -0.84
CA VAL A 153 -8.62 20.39 0.46
C VAL A 153 -7.49 20.52 1.48
N ILE A 154 -6.23 20.21 1.11
CA ILE A 154 -5.13 20.33 2.07
C ILE A 154 -4.83 21.80 2.42
N GLU A 155 -5.04 22.75 1.49
CA GLU A 155 -4.93 24.18 1.76
C GLU A 155 -5.95 24.62 2.82
N GLU A 156 -7.21 24.16 2.75
CA GLU A 156 -8.21 24.39 3.80
C GLU A 156 -7.76 23.83 5.15
N VAL A 157 -7.20 22.61 5.15
CA VAL A 157 -6.65 21.97 6.35
C VAL A 157 -5.54 22.81 6.95
N TRP A 158 -4.61 23.33 6.14
CA TRP A 158 -3.56 24.23 6.67
C TRP A 158 -4.09 25.52 7.25
N ASN A 159 -5.25 25.99 6.77
CA ASN A 159 -5.93 27.17 7.28
C ASN A 159 -6.83 26.88 8.50
N GLY A 160 -6.68 25.72 9.15
CA GLY A 160 -7.39 25.40 10.39
C GLY A 160 -8.83 24.98 10.17
N ARG A 161 -9.19 24.50 8.96
CA ARG A 161 -10.54 24.06 8.61
C ARG A 161 -10.56 22.64 8.07
N PHE A 162 -11.56 21.86 8.46
CA PHE A 162 -11.82 20.54 7.88
C PHE A 162 -13.33 20.37 7.77
N ASP A 163 -13.83 20.15 6.56
CA ASP A 163 -15.28 20.09 6.27
C ASP A 163 -16.05 21.34 6.70
N GLY A 164 -15.43 22.51 6.52
CA GLY A 164 -16.00 23.81 6.91
C GLY A 164 -15.94 24.11 8.41
N GLU A 165 -15.51 23.17 9.24
CA GLU A 165 -15.41 23.36 10.69
C GLU A 165 -14.00 23.78 11.12
N ALA A 166 -13.92 24.66 12.13
CA ALA A 166 -12.66 25.06 12.74
C ALA A 166 -12.03 23.90 13.54
N ALA A 167 -10.78 23.58 13.24
CA ALA A 167 -10.02 22.51 13.90
C ALA A 167 -8.56 22.90 14.14
N THR A 168 -7.97 22.31 15.16
CA THR A 168 -6.54 22.45 15.44
C THR A 168 -5.77 21.44 14.60
N VAL A 169 -4.80 21.92 13.82
CA VAL A 169 -4.12 21.12 12.79
C VAL A 169 -2.68 20.85 13.20
N GLY A 170 -2.31 19.58 13.18
CA GLY A 170 -0.98 19.11 13.50
C GLY A 170 -0.43 18.23 12.39
N VAL A 171 0.84 18.37 12.04
CA VAL A 171 1.52 17.48 11.11
C VAL A 171 2.46 16.53 11.85
N LEU A 172 2.34 15.23 11.61
CA LEU A 172 3.30 14.25 12.11
C LEU A 172 4.63 14.41 11.38
N TRP A 173 5.66 14.80 12.13
CA TRP A 173 7.00 14.96 11.60
C TRP A 173 8.06 14.65 12.67
N PRO A 174 9.07 13.82 12.36
CA PRO A 174 10.15 13.59 13.31
C PRO A 174 11.09 14.79 13.41
N GLY A 175 11.56 15.09 14.62
CA GLY A 175 12.64 16.05 14.84
C GLY A 175 12.16 17.47 15.10
N GLY A 176 11.53 17.67 16.27
CA GLY A 176 11.08 18.95 16.78
C GLY A 176 9.58 19.16 16.60
N GLY A 177 8.95 19.80 17.59
CA GLY A 177 7.51 19.96 17.68
C GLY A 177 7.02 19.69 19.11
N VAL A 178 5.71 19.70 19.27
CA VAL A 178 5.05 19.29 20.52
C VAL A 178 4.83 17.78 20.51
N SER A 179 4.68 17.18 21.68
CA SER A 179 4.25 15.80 21.79
C SER A 179 2.76 15.64 21.41
N PRO A 180 2.31 14.43 21.03
CA PRO A 180 0.90 14.19 20.75
C PRO A 180 -0.06 14.57 21.90
N ASP A 181 0.29 14.29 23.16
CA ASP A 181 -0.53 14.70 24.32
C ASP A 181 -0.64 16.22 24.46
N GLU A 182 0.46 16.94 24.22
CA GLU A 182 0.48 18.40 24.21
C GLU A 182 -0.35 18.96 23.04
N PHE A 183 -0.23 18.36 21.85
CA PHE A 183 -1.06 18.70 20.70
C PHE A 183 -2.56 18.52 21.00
N LYS A 184 -2.94 17.44 21.68
CA LYS A 184 -4.32 17.22 22.12
C LYS A 184 -4.79 18.34 23.06
N ARG A 185 -3.97 18.72 24.05
CA ARG A 185 -4.28 19.84 24.96
C ARG A 185 -4.45 21.16 24.21
N ILE A 186 -3.61 21.43 23.22
CA ILE A 186 -3.75 22.61 22.35
C ILE A 186 -5.08 22.56 21.60
N ALA A 187 -5.49 21.40 21.09
CA ALA A 187 -6.76 21.24 20.39
C ALA A 187 -7.98 21.43 21.31
N ASP A 188 -7.89 20.95 22.56
CA ASP A 188 -8.94 21.15 23.56
C ASP A 188 -9.19 22.64 23.82
N VAL A 189 -8.13 23.43 23.94
CA VAL A 189 -8.21 24.87 24.19
C VAL A 189 -8.65 25.65 22.95
N ARG A 190 -8.08 25.36 21.76
CA ARG A 190 -8.27 26.19 20.57
C ARG A 190 -9.54 25.87 19.79
N SER A 191 -9.97 24.62 19.79
CA SER A 191 -11.04 24.13 18.90
C SER A 191 -12.03 23.22 19.61
N GLY A 192 -12.07 23.24 20.94
CA GLY A 192 -13.00 22.42 21.73
C GLY A 192 -12.77 20.92 21.54
N GLY A 193 -11.52 20.52 21.30
CA GLY A 193 -11.11 19.13 21.09
C GLY A 193 -11.16 18.65 19.64
N ARG A 194 -11.61 19.49 18.69
CA ARG A 194 -11.55 19.16 17.26
C ARG A 194 -10.11 19.22 16.75
N ALA A 195 -9.55 18.08 16.36
CA ALA A 195 -8.17 17.98 15.90
C ALA A 195 -8.09 17.31 14.53
N VAL A 196 -7.18 17.81 13.68
CA VAL A 196 -6.81 17.17 12.41
C VAL A 196 -5.32 16.81 12.50
N LEU A 197 -5.04 15.52 12.45
CA LEU A 197 -3.67 15.00 12.41
C LEU A 197 -3.30 14.64 10.97
N VAL A 198 -2.35 15.38 10.39
CA VAL A 198 -1.87 15.15 9.04
C VAL A 198 -0.62 14.27 9.06
N ALA A 199 -0.67 13.13 8.38
CA ALA A 199 0.42 12.21 8.22
C ALA A 199 1.00 12.30 6.80
N LEU A 200 2.31 12.55 6.69
CA LEU A 200 3.00 12.64 5.40
C LEU A 200 3.36 11.22 4.91
N ASP A 201 2.84 10.81 3.76
CA ASP A 201 3.07 9.46 3.23
C ASP A 201 3.93 9.47 1.96
N ALA A 202 5.20 9.12 2.15
CA ALA A 202 6.23 9.23 1.13
C ALA A 202 7.46 8.37 1.47
N THR A 203 8.39 8.14 0.51
CA THR A 203 9.77 7.78 0.90
C THR A 203 10.38 8.89 1.76
N TRP A 204 11.36 8.61 2.61
CA TRP A 204 12.01 9.64 3.45
C TRP A 204 12.56 10.86 2.71
N GLY A 205 13.09 10.68 1.50
CA GLY A 205 13.57 11.80 0.69
C GLY A 205 12.41 12.66 0.16
N GLN A 206 11.28 12.04 -0.11
CA GLN A 206 10.07 12.70 -0.59
C GLN A 206 9.22 13.28 0.54
N ALA A 207 9.17 12.63 1.71
CA ALA A 207 8.52 13.11 2.92
C ALA A 207 9.13 14.44 3.37
N ARG A 208 10.46 14.59 3.26
CA ARG A 208 11.15 15.87 3.48
C ARG A 208 10.69 16.97 2.54
N LYS A 209 10.36 16.64 1.29
CA LYS A 209 9.82 17.62 0.33
C LYS A 209 8.39 17.99 0.67
N LEU A 210 7.56 17.03 1.10
CA LEU A 210 6.22 17.30 1.60
C LEU A 210 6.28 18.20 2.84
N ALA A 211 7.14 17.87 3.80
CA ALA A 211 7.32 18.64 5.02
C ALA A 211 7.79 20.07 4.76
N GLY A 212 8.63 20.28 3.74
CA GLY A 212 9.05 21.62 3.31
C GLY A 212 7.93 22.44 2.65
N ALA A 213 6.84 21.80 2.23
CA ALA A 213 5.64 22.47 1.73
C ALA A 213 4.57 22.68 2.81
N VAL A 214 4.78 22.19 4.03
CA VAL A 214 3.87 22.45 5.15
C VAL A 214 4.09 23.89 5.64
N PRO A 215 3.04 24.73 5.76
CA PRO A 215 3.18 26.09 6.27
C PRO A 215 3.77 26.14 7.68
N SER A 216 4.55 27.19 7.96
CA SER A 216 5.29 27.31 9.22
C SER A 216 4.41 27.49 10.46
N HIS A 217 3.16 27.94 10.31
CA HIS A 217 2.20 28.09 11.40
C HIS A 217 1.52 26.76 11.81
N VAL A 218 1.63 25.72 10.99
CA VAL A 218 1.08 24.39 11.31
C VAL A 218 1.91 23.75 12.41
N THR A 219 1.25 23.25 13.44
CA THR A 219 1.92 22.63 14.60
C THR A 219 2.59 21.33 14.18
N LYS A 220 3.90 21.18 14.43
CA LYS A 220 4.57 19.88 14.25
C LYS A 220 4.32 19.02 15.48
N VAL A 221 3.89 17.79 15.24
CA VAL A 221 3.66 16.77 16.26
C VAL A 221 4.74 15.71 16.10
N SER A 222 5.55 15.51 17.14
CA SER A 222 6.70 14.60 17.09
C SER A 222 6.53 13.48 18.11
N LEU A 223 6.74 12.25 17.65
CA LEU A 223 6.89 11.08 18.53
C LEU A 223 8.34 10.96 18.98
N THR A 224 8.56 10.62 20.24
CA THR A 224 9.89 10.16 20.67
C THR A 224 10.09 8.70 20.20
N PRO A 225 11.33 8.24 19.99
CA PRO A 225 11.59 6.85 19.60
C PRO A 225 10.97 5.82 20.57
N GLU A 226 10.96 6.12 21.87
CA GLU A 226 10.37 5.28 22.91
C GLU A 226 8.85 5.19 22.72
N LYS A 227 8.18 6.33 22.54
CA LYS A 227 6.72 6.39 22.35
C LYS A 227 6.27 5.86 20.98
N ALA A 228 7.16 5.90 20.00
CA ALA A 228 6.97 5.30 18.68
C ALA A 228 7.11 3.76 18.69
N GLY A 229 7.27 3.13 19.85
CA GLY A 229 7.49 1.69 19.97
C GLY A 229 8.73 1.21 19.21
N VAL A 230 9.69 2.11 18.97
CA VAL A 230 10.98 1.80 18.32
C VAL A 230 11.98 1.26 19.34
N ILE A 231 11.79 1.58 20.62
CA ILE A 231 12.57 1.06 21.74
C ILE A 231 11.58 0.31 22.64
N GLY A 232 11.75 -1.01 22.76
CA GLY A 232 10.96 -1.87 23.65
C GLY A 232 11.30 -1.63 25.13
N GLU A 233 10.54 -2.26 26.02
CA GLU A 233 10.67 -2.08 27.48
C GLU A 233 12.06 -2.49 28.02
N GLY A 234 12.78 -3.38 27.30
CA GLY A 234 14.16 -3.78 27.62
C GLY A 234 15.24 -2.93 26.94
N GLY A 235 14.87 -1.82 26.28
CA GLY A 235 15.78 -1.02 25.47
C GLY A 235 16.08 -1.64 24.10
N GLU A 236 15.45 -2.77 23.73
CA GLU A 236 15.66 -3.37 22.43
C GLU A 236 15.06 -2.51 21.31
N VAL A 237 15.78 -2.38 20.21
CA VAL A 237 15.32 -1.62 19.06
C VAL A 237 14.33 -2.46 18.25
N VAL A 238 13.04 -2.16 18.38
CA VAL A 238 11.94 -2.79 17.67
C VAL A 238 11.83 -2.18 16.27
N ARG A 239 11.94 -3.04 15.25
CA ARG A 239 11.81 -2.61 13.85
C ARG A 239 10.37 -2.27 13.52
N SER A 240 10.21 -1.27 12.65
CA SER A 240 8.93 -1.00 11.96
C SER A 240 8.31 -2.28 11.44
N LEU A 241 7.01 -2.44 11.64
CA LEU A 241 6.22 -3.56 11.12
C LEU A 241 6.32 -3.67 9.58
N LEU A 242 6.64 -2.58 8.88
CA LEU A 242 6.83 -2.56 7.43
C LEU A 242 8.23 -3.04 6.98
N ALA A 243 9.20 -3.18 7.89
CA ALA A 243 10.57 -3.58 7.56
C ALA A 243 10.71 -4.90 6.77
N PRO A 244 9.89 -5.94 6.99
CA PRO A 244 9.92 -7.14 6.15
C PRO A 244 9.57 -6.84 4.69
N ALA A 245 8.67 -5.90 4.45
CA ALA A 245 8.23 -5.52 3.11
C ALA A 245 9.12 -4.45 2.46
N ARG A 246 9.83 -3.64 3.25
CA ARG A 246 10.61 -2.48 2.79
C ARG A 246 12.03 -2.46 3.37
N GLN A 247 13.02 -2.36 2.50
CA GLN A 247 14.42 -2.22 2.92
C GLN A 247 14.71 -0.78 3.35
N TYR A 248 14.95 -0.58 4.64
CA TYR A 248 15.46 0.68 5.18
C TYR A 248 16.99 0.71 5.09
N LYS A 249 17.55 1.86 4.72
CA LYS A 249 19.01 2.11 4.82
C LYS A 249 19.34 2.72 6.17
N GLY A 250 20.39 2.23 6.83
CA GLY A 250 20.86 2.67 8.15
C GLY A 250 20.42 1.74 9.27
N SER A 251 20.98 1.91 10.47
CA SER A 251 20.47 1.23 11.64
C SER A 251 19.13 1.85 12.06
N LEU A 252 18.24 1.04 12.62
CA LEU A 252 16.95 1.52 13.06
C LEU A 252 17.08 2.41 14.32
N ALA A 253 18.07 2.10 15.17
CA ALA A 253 18.46 2.88 16.33
C ALA A 253 18.81 4.33 15.93
N ASP A 254 19.56 4.48 14.83
CA ASP A 254 20.01 5.80 14.38
C ASP A 254 18.91 6.59 13.66
N THR A 255 17.89 5.91 13.14
CA THR A 255 16.96 6.53 12.20
C THR A 255 15.53 6.70 12.73
N GLY A 256 15.13 5.95 13.77
CA GLY A 256 13.79 6.06 14.37
C GLY A 256 12.65 5.84 13.36
N ARG A 257 12.91 5.12 12.25
CA ARG A 257 12.00 5.09 11.11
C ARG A 257 10.89 4.08 11.32
N ILE A 258 9.67 4.60 11.39
CA ILE A 258 8.43 3.83 11.35
C ILE A 258 7.64 4.13 10.07
N CYS A 259 6.66 3.30 9.73
CA CYS A 259 5.77 3.60 8.62
C CYS A 259 4.67 4.60 9.04
N THR A 260 3.99 5.20 8.06
CA THR A 260 2.97 6.24 8.28
C THR A 260 1.84 5.76 9.20
N ALA A 261 1.32 4.54 8.98
CA ALA A 261 0.26 4.00 9.82
C ALA A 261 0.71 3.74 11.27
N GLU A 262 1.94 3.27 11.49
CA GLU A 262 2.51 3.12 12.84
C GLU A 262 2.62 4.49 13.53
N ALA A 263 3.12 5.51 12.82
CA ALA A 263 3.25 6.85 13.38
C ALA A 263 1.91 7.41 13.84
N VAL A 264 0.86 7.23 13.04
CA VAL A 264 -0.49 7.62 13.46
C VAL A 264 -0.95 6.78 14.66
N ALA A 265 -0.81 5.45 14.61
CA ALA A 265 -1.23 4.57 15.70
C ALA A 265 -0.62 4.98 17.06
N TYR A 266 0.68 5.26 17.11
CA TYR A 266 1.36 5.69 18.33
C TYR A 266 0.95 7.09 18.77
N ALA A 267 0.78 8.03 17.83
CA ALA A 267 0.28 9.37 18.15
C ALA A 267 -1.13 9.32 18.75
N LEU A 268 -2.02 8.47 18.22
CA LEU A 268 -3.37 8.27 18.76
C LEU A 268 -3.37 7.72 20.19
N ALA A 269 -2.52 6.73 20.45
CA ALA A 269 -2.39 6.16 21.79
C ALA A 269 -1.91 7.19 22.81
N GLU A 270 -0.97 8.06 22.42
CA GLU A 270 -0.47 9.11 23.31
C GLU A 270 -1.46 10.27 23.49
N MET A 271 -2.17 10.69 22.44
CA MET A 271 -3.20 11.74 22.51
C MET A 271 -4.36 11.37 23.43
N TYR A 272 -4.70 10.09 23.52
CA TYR A 272 -5.91 9.61 24.17
C TYR A 272 -5.64 8.54 25.23
N ALA A 273 -4.40 8.48 25.75
CA ALA A 273 -4.07 7.63 26.88
C ALA A 273 -5.00 7.96 28.05
N ALA A 274 -5.59 6.93 28.66
CA ALA A 274 -6.39 7.13 29.86
C ALA A 274 -5.51 7.74 30.96
N PRO A 275 -5.90 8.87 31.59
CA PRO A 275 -5.16 9.40 32.72
C PRO A 275 -5.22 8.38 33.85
N ASP A 276 -4.08 7.78 34.21
CA ASP A 276 -3.83 6.79 35.29
C ASP A 276 -5.10 6.38 36.05
N ALA A 277 -5.95 5.62 35.37
CA ALA A 277 -7.31 5.37 35.84
C ALA A 277 -7.27 4.24 36.86
N GLY A 278 -7.09 4.59 38.13
CA GLY A 278 -7.32 3.73 39.31
C GLY A 278 -8.77 3.25 39.48
N GLY A 279 -9.52 3.11 38.39
CA GLY A 279 -10.87 2.57 38.34
C GLY A 279 -11.78 3.34 37.38
N ALA A 280 -12.06 2.76 36.20
CA ALA A 280 -13.38 2.83 35.55
C ALA A 280 -13.40 2.13 34.17
N CYS A 281 -14.19 1.06 34.09
CA CYS A 281 -15.22 0.65 33.11
C CYS A 281 -15.11 0.90 31.59
N CYS A 282 -14.35 1.87 31.10
CA CYS A 282 -14.36 2.24 29.68
C CYS A 282 -13.06 1.77 29.01
N PRO A 283 -13.13 1.05 27.87
CA PRO A 283 -11.92 0.66 27.14
C PRO A 283 -11.16 1.92 26.68
N ASP A 284 -9.84 1.90 26.83
CA ASP A 284 -8.95 2.93 26.30
C ASP A 284 -9.11 2.97 24.77
N VAL A 285 -9.84 3.99 24.29
CA VAL A 285 -10.17 4.14 22.86
C VAL A 285 -8.90 4.40 22.05
N GLY A 286 -7.92 5.10 22.62
CA GLY A 286 -6.62 5.34 21.99
C GLY A 286 -5.86 4.05 21.77
N ALA A 287 -5.74 3.22 22.81
CA ALA A 287 -5.10 1.91 22.74
C ALA A 287 -5.85 0.96 21.79
N THR A 288 -7.19 0.93 21.87
CA THR A 288 -8.02 0.09 20.99
C THR A 288 -7.83 0.46 19.52
N THR A 289 -7.79 1.76 19.21
CA THR A 289 -7.59 2.25 17.84
C THR A 289 -6.18 1.95 17.36
N ARG A 290 -5.16 2.18 18.20
CA ARG A 290 -3.77 1.81 17.92
C ARG A 290 -3.66 0.34 17.56
N ASP A 291 -4.20 -0.54 18.40
CA ASP A 291 -4.05 -1.99 18.24
C ASP A 291 -4.69 -2.49 16.94
N ALA A 292 -5.86 -1.97 16.58
CA ALA A 292 -6.49 -2.27 15.30
C ALA A 292 -5.64 -1.81 14.10
N ILE A 293 -5.06 -0.60 14.16
CA ILE A 293 -4.17 -0.11 13.09
C ILE A 293 -2.93 -1.03 12.99
N LEU A 294 -2.28 -1.34 14.10
CA LEU A 294 -1.07 -2.16 14.12
C LEU A 294 -1.33 -3.60 13.65
N GLU A 295 -2.46 -4.20 14.06
CA GLU A 295 -2.94 -5.50 13.55
C GLU A 295 -3.14 -5.47 12.03
N ASN A 296 -3.83 -4.44 11.52
CA ASN A 296 -4.04 -4.28 10.09
C ASN A 296 -2.74 -4.06 9.31
N VAL A 297 -1.76 -3.37 9.89
CA VAL A 297 -0.42 -3.23 9.31
C VAL A 297 0.27 -4.60 9.23
N ARG A 298 0.27 -5.40 10.30
CA ARG A 298 0.87 -6.75 10.31
C ARG A 298 0.27 -7.62 9.20
N GLY A 299 -1.06 -7.69 9.16
CA GLY A 299 -1.78 -8.49 8.18
C GLY A 299 -1.53 -8.02 6.75
N LYS A 300 -1.51 -6.70 6.50
CA LYS A 300 -1.14 -6.15 5.20
C LYS A 300 0.30 -6.51 4.81
N VAL A 301 1.26 -6.39 5.72
CA VAL A 301 2.67 -6.71 5.45
C VAL A 301 2.84 -8.17 5.07
N ASP A 302 2.13 -9.09 5.75
CA ASP A 302 2.14 -10.50 5.39
C ASP A 302 1.59 -10.74 3.98
N MET A 303 0.52 -10.04 3.59
CA MET A 303 0.00 -10.11 2.21
C MET A 303 0.95 -9.50 1.17
N VAL A 304 1.68 -8.43 1.51
CA VAL A 304 2.75 -7.87 0.64
C VAL A 304 3.89 -8.88 0.47
N CYS A 305 4.28 -9.55 1.56
CA CYS A 305 5.28 -10.60 1.54
C CYS A 305 4.82 -11.77 0.66
N ALA A 306 3.59 -12.27 0.86
CA ALA A 306 3.00 -13.33 0.06
C ALA A 306 2.95 -12.97 -1.43
N GLN A 307 2.49 -11.77 -1.78
CA GLN A 307 2.50 -11.26 -3.16
C GLN A 307 3.91 -11.22 -3.77
N SER A 308 4.94 -11.06 -2.93
CA SER A 308 6.35 -11.06 -3.33
C SER A 308 7.00 -12.44 -3.25
N ASN A 309 6.22 -13.53 -3.10
CA ASN A 309 6.68 -14.90 -2.86
C ASN A 309 7.65 -15.02 -1.67
N ARG A 310 7.41 -14.23 -0.62
CA ARG A 310 8.14 -14.29 0.65
C ARG A 310 7.23 -14.88 1.74
N ALA A 311 7.84 -15.50 2.74
CA ALA A 311 7.12 -15.97 3.91
C ALA A 311 6.44 -14.80 4.63
N ALA A 312 5.27 -15.06 5.24
CA ALA A 312 4.65 -14.14 6.19
C ALA A 312 5.67 -13.79 7.27
N ALA A 313 5.76 -12.51 7.62
CA ALA A 313 6.73 -11.98 8.55
C ALA A 313 6.17 -11.92 9.97
N HIS A 314 4.87 -11.68 10.10
CA HIS A 314 4.18 -11.50 11.38
C HIS A 314 3.30 -12.70 11.75
N GLY A 315 3.20 -13.70 10.87
CA GLY A 315 2.46 -14.93 11.13
C GLY A 315 0.95 -14.71 11.27
N THR A 316 0.41 -13.67 10.64
CA THR A 316 -1.04 -13.47 10.60
C THR A 316 -1.71 -14.61 9.84
N ASP A 317 -2.90 -14.98 10.29
CA ASP A 317 -3.78 -15.97 9.67
C ASP A 317 -4.32 -15.54 8.29
N TRP A 318 -4.06 -14.29 7.88
CA TRP A 318 -4.52 -13.72 6.61
C TRP A 318 -3.84 -14.37 5.40
N ALA A 319 -2.59 -14.79 5.55
CA ALA A 319 -1.87 -15.55 4.55
C ALA A 319 -2.19 -17.04 4.78
N GLU A 320 -3.23 -17.53 4.10
CA GLU A 320 -3.69 -18.93 4.17
C GLU A 320 -2.54 -19.93 4.34
N PRO A 321 -2.70 -20.97 5.19
CA PRO A 321 -1.67 -21.98 5.43
C PRO A 321 -1.12 -22.60 4.14
N ARG A 322 -1.92 -22.72 3.07
CA ARG A 322 -1.52 -23.38 1.80
C ARG A 322 -0.32 -22.71 1.12
N ASN A 323 -0.28 -21.38 1.04
CA ASN A 323 0.86 -20.70 0.44
C ASN A 323 2.13 -20.85 1.30
N GLN A 324 1.98 -20.88 2.62
CA GLN A 324 3.10 -21.11 3.52
C GLN A 324 3.59 -22.57 3.48
N GLN A 325 2.65 -23.52 3.37
CA GLN A 325 2.90 -24.94 3.23
C GLN A 325 3.67 -25.22 1.94
N TRP A 326 3.20 -24.73 0.78
CA TRP A 326 3.91 -24.90 -0.49
C TRP A 326 5.30 -24.26 -0.48
N SER A 327 5.46 -23.10 0.17
CA SER A 327 6.78 -22.46 0.27
C SER A 327 7.73 -23.26 1.18
N ARG A 328 7.21 -23.91 2.24
CA ARG A 328 7.98 -24.80 3.13
C ARG A 328 8.35 -26.11 2.42
N GLU A 329 7.39 -26.75 1.76
CA GLU A 329 7.58 -27.99 0.99
C GLU A 329 8.58 -27.76 -0.16
N ALA A 330 8.44 -26.67 -0.91
CA ALA A 330 9.39 -26.32 -1.98
C ALA A 330 10.80 -26.04 -1.45
N LYS A 331 10.94 -25.44 -0.27
CA LYS A 331 12.25 -25.25 0.38
C LYS A 331 12.84 -26.58 0.86
N GLN A 332 12.04 -27.46 1.44
CA GLN A 332 12.46 -28.78 1.91
C GLN A 332 12.94 -29.65 0.75
N VAL A 333 12.18 -29.69 -0.35
CA VAL A 333 12.57 -30.45 -1.55
C VAL A 333 13.87 -29.92 -2.15
N ARG A 334 14.03 -28.59 -2.26
CA ARG A 334 15.30 -27.99 -2.71
C ARG A 334 16.48 -28.27 -1.78
N ALA A 335 16.25 -28.22 -0.47
CA ALA A 335 17.30 -28.52 0.51
C ALA A 335 17.74 -30.00 0.45
N ALA A 336 16.82 -30.89 0.06
CA ALA A 336 17.10 -32.30 -0.16
C ALA A 336 17.72 -32.60 -1.54
N GLY A 337 18.06 -31.57 -2.34
CA GLY A 337 18.57 -31.75 -3.70
C GLY A 337 17.52 -32.23 -4.71
N GLY A 338 16.25 -32.28 -4.31
CA GLY A 338 15.13 -32.67 -5.16
C GLY A 338 14.65 -31.51 -6.02
N GLU A 339 14.14 -31.85 -7.20
CA GLU A 339 13.38 -30.92 -8.02
C GLU A 339 11.95 -30.89 -7.52
N TYR A 340 11.47 -29.71 -7.10
CA TYR A 340 10.08 -29.57 -6.65
C TYR A 340 9.16 -29.58 -7.87
N SER A 341 8.65 -30.75 -8.22
CA SER A 341 7.51 -30.89 -9.11
C SER A 341 6.23 -30.66 -8.31
N PHE A 342 5.30 -29.86 -8.85
CA PHE A 342 3.96 -29.77 -8.28
C PHE A 342 3.34 -31.16 -8.36
N GLY A 343 3.21 -31.83 -7.21
CA GLY A 343 2.64 -33.18 -7.15
C GLY A 343 1.21 -33.19 -7.73
N PRO A 344 0.83 -34.21 -8.51
CA PRO A 344 -0.47 -34.30 -9.22
C PRO A 344 -1.69 -34.51 -8.28
N GLY A 345 -1.61 -34.10 -7.01
CA GLY A 345 -2.51 -34.55 -5.95
C GLY A 345 -3.67 -33.62 -5.57
N THR A 346 -3.83 -32.43 -6.17
CA THR A 346 -5.01 -31.59 -5.91
C THR A 346 -5.44 -30.87 -7.18
N ASP A 347 -6.60 -31.27 -7.69
CA ASP A 347 -7.30 -30.71 -8.86
C ASP A 347 -6.51 -30.73 -10.17
N ARG A 348 -6.21 -31.93 -10.68
CA ARG A 348 -6.30 -32.07 -12.14
C ARG A 348 -7.75 -31.78 -12.52
N PRO A 349 -8.04 -30.86 -13.46
CA PRO A 349 -9.40 -30.78 -13.99
C PRO A 349 -9.78 -32.17 -14.53
N PRO A 350 -11.07 -32.58 -14.49
CA PRO A 350 -11.53 -33.86 -15.00
C PRO A 350 -10.80 -34.25 -16.28
N GLU A 351 -10.44 -35.52 -16.45
CA GLU A 351 -9.54 -36.01 -17.51
C GLU A 351 -9.96 -35.53 -18.90
N GLU A 352 -11.26 -35.36 -19.12
CA GLU A 352 -11.92 -34.77 -20.29
C GLU A 352 -11.48 -33.31 -20.60
N ILE A 353 -11.23 -32.49 -19.58
CA ILE A 353 -10.73 -31.11 -19.72
C ILE A 353 -9.22 -31.09 -19.99
N TRP A 354 -8.48 -32.05 -19.42
CA TRP A 354 -7.04 -32.19 -19.69
C TRP A 354 -6.78 -32.69 -21.12
N GLU A 355 -7.56 -33.66 -21.60
CA GLU A 355 -7.52 -34.11 -22.99
C GLU A 355 -7.95 -33.01 -23.97
N ALA A 356 -8.92 -32.17 -23.60
CA ALA A 356 -9.30 -31.00 -24.40
C ALA A 356 -8.23 -29.89 -24.45
N LEU A 357 -7.35 -29.80 -23.45
CA LEU A 357 -6.29 -28.78 -23.36
C LEU A 357 -4.98 -29.20 -24.03
N VAL A 358 -4.66 -30.50 -24.03
CA VAL A 358 -3.36 -31.03 -24.50
C VAL A 358 -3.49 -31.87 -25.78
N GLY A 359 -4.72 -32.23 -26.16
CA GLY A 359 -5.00 -33.10 -27.30
C GLY A 359 -4.63 -34.57 -27.03
N PRO A 360 -5.22 -35.52 -27.76
CA PRO A 360 -4.86 -36.93 -27.66
C PRO A 360 -3.41 -37.13 -28.14
N GLY A 361 -2.49 -37.38 -27.20
CA GLY A 361 -1.06 -37.57 -27.50
C GLY A 361 -0.09 -37.02 -26.45
N GLY A 362 -0.53 -36.14 -25.53
CA GLY A 362 0.19 -35.85 -24.29
C GLY A 362 1.61 -35.26 -24.39
N GLU A 363 2.04 -34.73 -25.54
CA GLU A 363 3.26 -33.93 -25.61
C GLU A 363 2.93 -32.45 -25.37
N CYS A 364 3.26 -31.96 -24.18
CA CYS A 364 3.25 -30.54 -23.88
C CYS A 364 4.35 -29.85 -24.71
N GLN A 365 4.01 -29.42 -25.93
CA GLN A 365 4.85 -28.50 -26.71
C GLN A 365 4.74 -27.09 -26.11
N LEU A 366 5.25 -26.90 -24.89
CA LEU A 366 5.65 -25.57 -24.46
C LEU A 366 6.85 -25.20 -25.34
N GLU A 367 6.61 -24.43 -26.39
CA GLU A 367 7.69 -23.77 -27.13
C GLU A 367 8.65 -23.14 -26.13
N ALA A 368 9.95 -23.40 -26.31
CA ALA A 368 11.00 -22.91 -25.45
C ALA A 368 10.79 -21.42 -25.18
N ASP A 369 10.73 -21.04 -23.89
CA ASP A 369 10.49 -19.66 -23.49
C ASP A 369 11.44 -18.72 -24.26
N PRO A 370 10.94 -17.92 -25.20
CA PRO A 370 11.78 -17.15 -26.13
C PRO A 370 12.57 -16.05 -25.41
N TYR A 371 12.34 -15.86 -24.11
CA TYR A 371 13.02 -14.91 -23.26
C TYR A 371 13.90 -15.56 -22.18
N ALA A 372 14.05 -16.90 -22.16
CA ALA A 372 14.89 -17.59 -21.19
C ALA A 372 16.33 -17.07 -21.21
N GLU A 373 16.93 -16.95 -22.40
CA GLU A 373 18.29 -16.44 -22.59
C GLU A 373 18.41 -14.97 -22.14
N LYS A 374 17.40 -14.15 -22.46
CA LYS A 374 17.36 -12.74 -22.06
C LYS A 374 17.29 -12.57 -20.54
N ARG A 375 16.52 -13.41 -19.84
CA ARG A 375 16.44 -13.41 -18.37
C ARG A 375 17.76 -13.88 -17.74
N MET A 376 18.43 -14.86 -18.33
CA MET A 376 19.76 -15.30 -17.88
C MET A 376 20.78 -14.16 -17.97
N LYS A 377 20.86 -13.47 -19.12
CA LYS A 377 21.74 -12.31 -19.32
C LYS A 377 21.47 -11.15 -18.34
N VAL A 378 20.20 -10.89 -18.00
CA VAL A 378 19.83 -9.89 -16.99
C VAL A 378 20.28 -10.31 -15.59
N ARG A 379 20.13 -11.60 -15.23
CA ARG A 379 20.60 -12.12 -13.93
C ARG A 379 22.12 -12.04 -13.80
N GLU A 380 22.85 -12.39 -14.85
CA GLU A 380 24.31 -12.30 -14.88
C GLU A 380 24.80 -10.86 -14.77
N THR A 381 24.20 -9.94 -15.54
CA THR A 381 24.50 -8.50 -15.45
C THR A 381 24.27 -7.97 -14.03
N ASN A 382 23.13 -8.30 -13.42
CA ASN A 382 22.81 -7.86 -12.06
C ASN A 382 23.78 -8.45 -11.02
N ARG A 383 24.21 -9.71 -11.20
CA ARG A 383 25.20 -10.36 -10.33
C ARG A 383 26.56 -9.68 -10.43
N ALA A 384 27.03 -9.42 -11.65
CA ALA A 384 28.28 -8.72 -11.91
C ALA A 384 28.28 -7.30 -11.33
N GLU A 385 27.18 -6.56 -11.47
CA GLU A 385 27.06 -5.21 -10.90
C GLU A 385 27.03 -5.23 -9.36
N ALA A 386 26.38 -6.23 -8.76
CA ALA A 386 26.37 -6.42 -7.32
C ALA A 386 27.77 -6.74 -6.77
N GLU A 387 28.53 -7.60 -7.45
CA GLU A 387 29.93 -7.91 -7.09
C GLU A 387 30.83 -6.68 -7.23
N ARG A 388 30.69 -5.90 -8.31
CA ARG A 388 31.43 -4.65 -8.49
C ARG A 388 31.17 -3.66 -7.36
N ARG A 389 29.90 -3.46 -6.97
CA ARG A 389 29.53 -2.61 -5.83
C ARG A 389 30.09 -3.12 -4.51
N LYS A 390 30.21 -4.44 -4.34
CA LYS A 390 30.82 -5.06 -3.15
C LYS A 390 32.33 -4.77 -3.09
N GLN A 391 33.03 -4.88 -4.22
CA GLN A 391 34.45 -4.53 -4.34
C GLN A 391 34.72 -3.02 -4.18
N GLU A 392 33.85 -2.16 -4.72
CA GLU A 392 33.96 -0.70 -4.53
C GLU A 392 33.76 -0.31 -3.06
N ARG A 393 32.87 -1.01 -2.34
CA ARG A 393 32.67 -0.79 -0.90
C ARG A 393 33.87 -1.24 -0.06
N SER A 394 34.52 -2.35 -0.40
CA SER A 394 35.70 -2.82 0.33
C SER A 394 36.94 -1.97 0.10
N LYS A 395 36.94 -1.12 -0.93
CA LYS A 395 38.04 -0.18 -1.25
C LYS A 395 37.88 1.21 -0.63
N ARG A 396 36.75 1.50 0.03
CA ARG A 396 36.59 2.78 0.72
C ARG A 396 37.24 2.69 2.11
N PRO A 397 38.24 3.54 2.41
CA PRO A 397 38.91 3.56 3.70
C PRO A 397 37.98 3.99 4.83
#